data_AF-D8QU10-F1
#
_entry.id   AF-D8QU10-F1
#
_cell.length_a   1.000
_cell.length_b   1.000
_cell.length_c   1.000
_cell.angle_alpha   90.00
_cell.angle_beta   90.00
_cell.angle_gamma   90.00
#
_symmetry.space_group_name_H-M   'P 1'
#
loop_
_entity.id
_entity.type
_entity.pdbx_description
1 polymer ?
#
loop_
_entity_poly.entity_id
_entity_poly.type
_entity_poly.pdbx_seq_one_letter_code
_entity_poly.pdbx_strand_id
1 'polypeptide(L)'
;MDKSVFIVGYGNIGKELAIRLRAFGVRVLATKHNPLLADGLITRKSHQLFQYLKENEDLLVDEKGSGDSLYDFASRADIIVLCCLLTPETAGMVNEKFVNSMKKGALVVNVARGGLLDYKSVRDGLETGHLGGLGLDVAWHEPYDPQDPILQHPKVILTPHVAGVTQLSYAKMAQVIADCAVELSHGRVRAFVMSMMILLVTLASFAGAADPDPLTDFASSTAENNFPYHYPKPQQQQSPDSSKFVVRDVFKNGDVSNGPGGVRAGLSTKIFPAME
;
A
#
# COMPACT_ATOMS: atom_id res chain seq x y z
N MET A 1 -22.24 -1.78 16.57
CA MET A 1 -21.99 -0.79 15.51
C MET A 1 -21.64 -1.58 14.27
N ASP A 2 -22.58 -1.73 13.35
CA ASP A 2 -22.42 -2.60 12.18
C ASP A 2 -21.76 -1.82 11.05
N LYS A 3 -20.46 -1.53 11.21
CA LYS A 3 -19.65 -0.90 10.16
C LYS A 3 -19.16 -1.94 9.17
N SER A 4 -18.93 -1.47 7.95
CA SER A 4 -18.53 -2.28 6.81
C SER A 4 -17.23 -1.76 6.22
N VAL A 5 -16.31 -2.68 5.96
CA VAL A 5 -14.99 -2.40 5.37
C VAL A 5 -14.86 -3.14 4.06
N PHE A 6 -14.50 -2.42 3.00
CA PHE A 6 -14.25 -2.99 1.69
C PHE A 6 -12.76 -2.99 1.37
N ILE A 7 -12.19 -4.18 1.16
CA ILE A 7 -10.80 -4.39 0.77
C ILE A 7 -10.73 -4.52 -0.76
N VAL A 8 -10.11 -3.54 -1.41
CA VAL A 8 -9.82 -3.57 -2.85
C VAL A 8 -8.46 -4.24 -3.05
N GLY A 9 -8.46 -5.47 -3.56
CA GLY A 9 -7.23 -6.26 -3.72
C GLY A 9 -7.03 -7.29 -2.61
N TYR A 10 -7.78 -8.40 -2.69
CA TYR A 10 -7.71 -9.52 -1.75
C TYR A 10 -6.51 -10.47 -2.02
N GLY A 11 -5.30 -9.90 -2.04
CA GLY A 11 -4.04 -10.63 -2.09
C GLY A 11 -3.42 -10.82 -0.69
N ASN A 12 -2.10 -11.01 -0.61
CA ASN A 12 -1.38 -11.24 0.66
C ASN A 12 -1.66 -10.14 1.71
N ILE A 13 -1.58 -8.86 1.33
CA ILE A 13 -1.83 -7.73 2.25
C ILE A 13 -3.31 -7.67 2.65
N GLY A 14 -4.22 -7.78 1.67
CA GLY A 14 -5.66 -7.74 1.91
C GLY A 14 -6.14 -8.85 2.86
N LYS A 15 -5.56 -10.04 2.80
CA LYS A 15 -5.85 -11.14 3.74
C LYS A 15 -5.38 -10.86 5.15
N GLU A 16 -4.15 -10.37 5.30
CA GLU A 16 -3.61 -9.99 6.60
C GLU A 16 -4.43 -8.85 7.23
N LEU A 17 -4.93 -7.92 6.41
CA LEU A 17 -5.88 -6.90 6.84
C LEU A 17 -7.22 -7.53 7.29
N ALA A 18 -7.81 -8.43 6.49
CA ALA A 18 -9.06 -9.10 6.82
C ALA A 18 -9.00 -9.84 8.17
N ILE A 19 -7.89 -10.54 8.46
CA ILE A 19 -7.65 -11.19 9.76
C ILE A 19 -7.75 -10.18 10.91
N ARG A 20 -7.12 -9.00 10.76
CA ARG A 20 -7.13 -7.96 11.80
C ARG A 20 -8.51 -7.34 11.96
N LEU A 21 -9.24 -7.15 10.86
CA LEU A 21 -10.60 -6.59 10.87
C LEU A 21 -11.60 -7.48 11.60
N ARG A 22 -11.41 -8.81 11.61
CA ARG A 22 -12.31 -9.73 12.34
C ARG A 22 -12.41 -9.42 13.83
N ALA A 23 -11.33 -8.93 14.45
CA ALA A 23 -11.32 -8.54 15.86
C ALA A 23 -12.21 -7.32 16.16
N PHE A 24 -12.56 -6.53 15.15
CA PHE A 24 -13.40 -5.33 15.29
C PHE A 24 -14.90 -5.60 15.09
N GLY A 25 -15.30 -6.83 14.75
CA GLY A 25 -16.71 -7.17 14.54
C GLY A 25 -17.36 -6.42 13.37
N VAL A 26 -16.56 -5.97 12.39
CA VAL A 26 -17.04 -5.30 11.18
C VAL A 26 -17.38 -6.30 10.08
N ARG A 27 -18.30 -5.93 9.21
CA ARG A 27 -18.56 -6.67 7.96
C ARG A 27 -17.43 -6.40 6.97
N VAL A 28 -16.80 -7.42 6.41
CA VAL A 28 -15.69 -7.31 5.47
C VAL A 28 -16.10 -7.79 4.08
N LEU A 29 -16.07 -6.88 3.12
CA LEU A 29 -16.23 -7.15 1.69
C LEU A 29 -14.84 -7.15 1.04
N ALA A 30 -14.60 -7.98 0.02
CA ALA A 30 -13.32 -7.95 -0.68
C ALA A 30 -13.43 -8.30 -2.16
N THR A 31 -12.64 -7.61 -3.00
CA THR A 31 -12.55 -7.93 -4.43
C THR A 31 -11.17 -8.48 -4.81
N LYS A 32 -11.16 -9.42 -5.76
CA LYS A 32 -9.94 -9.96 -6.38
C LYS A 32 -10.12 -9.97 -7.90
N HIS A 33 -9.12 -9.44 -8.62
CA HIS A 33 -9.16 -9.35 -10.08
C HIS A 33 -9.32 -10.72 -10.77
N ASN A 34 -8.68 -11.76 -10.22
CA ASN A 34 -8.85 -13.14 -10.67
C ASN A 34 -9.11 -14.06 -9.47
N PRO A 35 -10.36 -14.49 -9.25
CA PRO A 35 -10.68 -15.41 -8.14
C PRO A 35 -10.09 -16.81 -8.33
N LEU A 36 -9.66 -17.19 -9.55
CA LEU A 36 -9.11 -18.51 -9.88
C LEU A 36 -7.59 -18.64 -9.68
N LEU A 37 -6.87 -17.53 -9.52
CA LEU A 37 -5.46 -17.58 -9.12
C LEU A 37 -5.40 -17.84 -7.61
N ALA A 38 -5.34 -19.13 -7.26
CA ALA A 38 -5.03 -19.58 -5.90
C ALA A 38 -3.77 -18.89 -5.40
N ASP A 39 -3.80 -18.50 -4.13
CA ASP A 39 -2.77 -17.65 -3.56
C ASP A 39 -1.43 -18.36 -3.43
N GLY A 40 -0.46 -17.89 -4.20
CA GLY A 40 0.91 -18.38 -4.17
C GLY A 40 1.61 -18.03 -2.86
N LEU A 41 1.73 -19.03 -2.00
CA LEU A 41 2.91 -19.36 -1.18
C LEU A 41 3.54 -18.22 -0.35
N ILE A 42 2.83 -17.75 0.68
CA ILE A 42 3.50 -17.27 1.91
C ILE A 42 2.87 -17.96 3.12
N THR A 43 3.16 -19.25 3.26
CA THR A 43 2.85 -20.02 4.48
C THR A 43 4.04 -19.88 5.42
N ARG A 44 3.91 -19.05 6.44
CA ARG A 44 4.79 -19.14 7.62
C ARG A 44 3.91 -19.33 8.85
N LYS A 45 4.44 -20.13 9.77
CA LYS A 45 3.90 -20.49 11.09
C LYS A 45 3.41 -19.26 11.84
N SER A 46 2.17 -18.86 11.60
CA SER A 46 1.44 -17.95 12.47
C SER A 46 0.82 -18.77 13.62
N HIS A 47 0.46 -18.10 14.72
CA HIS A 47 -0.22 -18.72 15.87
C HIS A 47 -1.39 -19.60 15.39
N GLN A 48 -1.69 -20.74 16.04
CA GLN A 48 -2.64 -21.76 15.50
C GLN A 48 -3.96 -21.19 14.97
N LEU A 49 -4.56 -20.22 15.66
CA LEU A 49 -5.76 -19.49 15.18
C LEU A 49 -5.52 -18.70 13.90
N PHE A 50 -4.37 -18.03 13.76
CA PHE A 50 -3.99 -17.31 12.55
C PHE A 50 -3.67 -18.26 11.39
N GLN A 51 -3.09 -19.44 11.65
CA GLN A 51 -2.93 -20.46 10.61
C GLN A 51 -4.28 -21.02 10.18
N TYR A 52 -5.14 -21.37 11.14
CA TYR A 52 -6.49 -21.83 10.86
C TYR A 52 -7.30 -20.83 10.03
N LEU A 53 -7.32 -19.54 10.42
CA LEU A 53 -8.02 -18.50 9.66
C LEU A 53 -7.42 -18.25 8.28
N LYS A 54 -6.11 -18.45 8.11
CA LYS A 54 -5.41 -18.34 6.82
C LYS A 54 -5.64 -19.57 5.93
N GLU A 55 -5.84 -20.74 6.52
CA GLU A 55 -6.23 -21.98 5.83
C GLU A 55 -7.72 -22.00 5.48
N ASN A 56 -8.54 -21.21 6.20
CA ASN A 56 -9.98 -21.05 5.96
C ASN A 56 -10.29 -19.64 5.44
N GLU A 57 -9.71 -19.26 4.30
CA GLU A 57 -9.80 -17.91 3.74
C GLU A 57 -11.22 -17.43 3.42
N ASP A 58 -12.16 -18.35 3.30
CA ASP A 58 -13.59 -18.06 3.13
C ASP A 58 -14.25 -17.54 4.41
N LEU A 59 -13.63 -17.73 5.58
CA LEU A 59 -14.10 -17.20 6.86
C LEU A 59 -13.61 -15.77 7.15
N LEU A 60 -12.66 -15.26 6.37
CA LEU A 60 -12.03 -13.96 6.59
C LEU A 60 -12.85 -12.79 6.05
N VAL A 61 -13.75 -13.05 5.10
CA VAL A 61 -14.56 -12.04 4.40
C VAL A 61 -16.00 -12.54 4.33
N ASP A 62 -16.96 -11.64 4.52
CA ASP A 62 -18.38 -11.98 4.49
C ASP A 62 -18.89 -12.04 3.03
N GLU A 63 -18.21 -11.35 2.11
CA GLU A 63 -18.54 -11.37 0.69
C GLU A 63 -17.27 -11.20 -0.17
N LYS A 64 -17.11 -12.04 -1.21
CA LYS A 64 -16.04 -11.95 -2.21
C LYS A 64 -16.64 -11.58 -3.57
N GLY A 65 -16.01 -10.64 -4.25
CA GLY A 65 -16.40 -10.19 -5.59
C GLY A 65 -15.23 -10.16 -6.58
N SER A 66 -15.56 -9.95 -7.86
CA SER A 66 -14.60 -9.66 -8.93
C SER A 66 -14.44 -8.15 -9.13
N GLY A 67 -13.78 -7.73 -10.20
CA GLY A 67 -13.76 -6.32 -10.63
C GLY A 67 -15.16 -5.75 -10.89
N ASP A 68 -16.13 -6.58 -11.30
CA ASP A 68 -17.50 -6.13 -11.62
C ASP A 68 -18.27 -5.68 -10.37
N SER A 69 -17.89 -6.21 -9.20
CA SER A 69 -18.50 -5.87 -7.91
C SER A 69 -17.95 -4.58 -7.29
N LEU A 70 -16.98 -3.91 -7.94
CA LEU A 70 -16.23 -2.79 -7.35
C LEU A 70 -17.15 -1.66 -6.84
N TYR A 71 -18.06 -1.17 -7.69
CA TYR A 71 -18.95 -0.06 -7.35
C TYR A 71 -20.06 -0.49 -6.39
N ASP A 72 -20.58 -1.71 -6.54
CA ASP A 72 -21.56 -2.27 -5.60
C ASP A 72 -20.97 -2.36 -4.18
N PHE A 73 -19.75 -2.88 -4.05
CA PHE A 73 -19.09 -3.02 -2.76
C PHE A 73 -18.74 -1.66 -2.16
N ALA A 74 -18.28 -0.70 -2.99
CA ALA A 74 -18.05 0.67 -2.56
C ALA A 74 -19.32 1.35 -2.01
N SER A 75 -20.49 1.09 -2.63
CA SER A 75 -21.77 1.65 -2.18
C SER A 75 -22.25 1.10 -0.84
N ARG A 76 -21.76 -0.08 -0.44
CA ARG A 76 -22.13 -0.74 0.81
C ARG A 76 -21.11 -0.53 1.92
N ALA A 77 -19.92 0.00 1.63
CA ALA A 77 -18.82 0.16 2.58
C ALA A 77 -18.80 1.52 3.29
N ASP A 78 -18.44 1.52 4.57
CA ASP A 78 -18.17 2.75 5.35
C ASP A 78 -16.68 3.13 5.27
N ILE A 79 -15.81 2.15 5.12
CA ILE A 79 -14.36 2.31 4.95
C ILE A 79 -13.91 1.47 3.76
N ILE A 80 -13.11 2.04 2.88
CA ILE A 80 -12.52 1.38 1.72
C ILE A 80 -11.01 1.38 1.88
N VAL A 81 -10.38 0.21 1.77
CA VAL A 81 -8.92 0.06 1.90
C VAL A 81 -8.34 -0.50 0.61
N LEU A 82 -7.40 0.24 0.01
CA LEU A 82 -6.73 -0.13 -1.22
C LEU A 82 -5.46 -0.94 -0.91
N CYS A 83 -5.43 -2.18 -1.39
CA CYS A 83 -4.32 -3.13 -1.26
C CYS A 83 -3.96 -3.78 -2.62
N CYS A 84 -4.47 -3.23 -3.73
CA CYS A 84 -4.25 -3.74 -5.08
C CYS A 84 -2.94 -3.23 -5.71
N LEU A 85 -2.48 -3.92 -6.76
CA LEU A 85 -1.36 -3.45 -7.58
C LEU A 85 -1.78 -2.27 -8.43
N LEU A 86 -0.83 -1.37 -8.73
CA LEU A 86 -1.00 -0.36 -9.77
C LEU A 86 -0.67 -0.99 -11.13
N THR A 87 -1.66 -0.98 -12.00
CA THR A 87 -1.63 -1.47 -13.38
C THR A 87 -2.33 -0.43 -14.28
N PRO A 88 -2.21 -0.51 -15.61
CA PRO A 88 -2.97 0.37 -16.51
C PRO A 88 -4.48 0.36 -16.26
N GLU A 89 -5.04 -0.79 -15.85
CA GLU A 89 -6.47 -0.96 -15.58
C GLU A 89 -6.91 -0.38 -14.23
N THR A 90 -5.98 -0.25 -13.27
CA THR A 90 -6.25 0.23 -11.90
C THR A 90 -5.75 1.66 -11.66
N ALA A 91 -5.01 2.23 -12.61
CA ALA A 91 -4.59 3.62 -12.57
C ALA A 91 -5.81 4.56 -12.56
N GLY A 92 -5.87 5.45 -11.57
CA GLY A 92 -7.00 6.36 -11.37
C GLY A 92 -8.33 5.63 -11.11
N MET A 93 -8.32 4.38 -10.64
CA MET A 93 -9.56 3.63 -10.39
C MET A 93 -10.48 4.31 -9.36
N VAL A 94 -9.90 5.05 -8.41
CA VAL A 94 -10.66 5.92 -7.51
C VAL A 94 -10.89 7.26 -8.20
N ASN A 95 -11.74 7.22 -9.22
CA ASN A 95 -12.21 8.36 -10.01
C ASN A 95 -13.59 8.84 -9.54
N GLU A 96 -14.13 9.85 -10.23
CA GLU A 96 -15.45 10.45 -9.95
C GLU A 96 -16.55 9.39 -9.83
N LYS A 97 -16.59 8.41 -10.75
CA LYS A 97 -17.59 7.33 -10.71
C LYS A 97 -17.43 6.47 -9.45
N PHE A 98 -16.19 6.16 -9.07
CA PHE A 98 -15.92 5.43 -7.83
C PHE A 98 -16.37 6.24 -6.62
N VAL A 99 -15.94 7.49 -6.51
CA VAL A 99 -16.28 8.38 -5.39
C VAL A 99 -17.79 8.53 -5.25
N ASN A 100 -18.50 8.77 -6.36
CA ASN A 100 -19.95 8.90 -6.39
C ASN A 100 -20.69 7.60 -6.03
N SER A 101 -20.08 6.43 -6.26
CA SER A 101 -20.66 5.15 -5.86
C SER A 101 -20.54 4.89 -4.36
N MET A 102 -19.58 5.51 -3.67
CA MET A 102 -19.39 5.31 -2.23
C MET A 102 -20.54 5.89 -1.42
N LYS A 103 -20.72 5.42 -0.19
CA LYS A 103 -21.53 6.14 0.80
C LYS A 103 -20.98 7.56 0.99
N LYS A 104 -21.86 8.54 1.14
CA LYS A 104 -21.45 9.90 1.54
C LYS A 104 -20.78 9.85 2.91
N GLY A 105 -19.62 10.47 3.02
CA GLY A 105 -18.82 10.46 4.24
C GLY A 105 -18.02 9.18 4.47
N ALA A 106 -17.96 8.26 3.49
CA ALA A 106 -17.10 7.08 3.57
C ALA A 106 -15.61 7.48 3.63
N LEU A 107 -14.80 6.64 4.26
CA LEU A 107 -13.36 6.84 4.39
C LEU A 107 -12.60 6.00 3.38
N VAL A 108 -11.53 6.54 2.79
CA VAL A 108 -10.62 5.78 1.93
C VAL A 108 -9.24 5.71 2.57
N VAL A 109 -8.63 4.53 2.59
CA VAL A 109 -7.27 4.29 3.06
C VAL A 109 -6.45 3.67 1.94
N ASN A 110 -5.37 4.32 1.52
CA ASN A 110 -4.48 3.82 0.47
C ASN A 110 -3.11 3.47 1.04
N VAL A 111 -2.82 2.17 1.10
CA VAL A 111 -1.49 1.61 1.47
C VAL A 111 -0.82 0.91 0.29
N ALA A 112 -1.33 1.14 -0.93
CA ALA A 112 -0.89 0.48 -2.14
C ALA A 112 -0.01 1.41 -2.98
N ARG A 113 -0.58 2.24 -3.86
CA ARG A 113 0.13 3.21 -4.70
C ARG A 113 -0.70 4.46 -4.91
N GLY A 114 -0.07 5.64 -4.91
CA GLY A 114 -0.79 6.91 -5.09
C GLY A 114 -1.51 7.01 -6.44
N GLY A 115 -0.94 6.43 -7.50
CA GLY A 115 -1.52 6.40 -8.84
C GLY A 115 -2.85 5.63 -8.98
N LEU A 116 -3.33 4.96 -7.93
CA LEU A 116 -4.68 4.38 -7.90
C LEU A 116 -5.77 5.47 -7.76
N LEU A 117 -5.39 6.65 -7.28
CA LEU A 117 -6.28 7.77 -7.02
C LEU A 117 -6.28 8.75 -8.19
N ASP A 118 -7.45 9.13 -8.69
CA ASP A 118 -7.55 10.29 -9.57
C ASP A 118 -7.51 11.57 -8.72
N TYR A 119 -6.53 12.44 -8.98
CA TYR A 119 -6.26 13.61 -8.15
C TYR A 119 -7.49 14.54 -8.04
N LYS A 120 -8.10 14.86 -9.19
CA LYS A 120 -9.23 15.77 -9.26
C LYS A 120 -10.44 15.19 -8.51
N SER A 121 -10.75 13.92 -8.74
CA SER A 121 -11.88 13.24 -8.12
C SER A 121 -11.74 13.16 -6.60
N VAL A 122 -10.53 12.93 -6.09
CA VAL A 122 -10.26 12.92 -4.65
C VAL A 122 -10.41 14.31 -4.05
N ARG A 123 -9.85 15.34 -4.68
CA ARG A 123 -9.99 16.73 -4.23
C ARG A 123 -11.46 17.13 -4.17
N ASP A 124 -12.20 16.95 -5.26
CA ASP A 124 -13.60 17.34 -5.35
C ASP A 124 -14.47 16.53 -4.35
N GLY A 125 -14.14 15.25 -4.15
CA GLY A 125 -14.76 14.40 -3.12
C GLY A 125 -14.52 14.89 -1.70
N LEU A 126 -13.31 15.36 -1.37
CA LEU A 126 -12.97 15.93 -0.05
C LEU A 126 -13.68 17.26 0.19
N GLU A 127 -13.68 18.14 -0.81
CA GLU A 127 -14.30 19.47 -0.76
C GLU A 127 -15.83 19.37 -0.57
N THR A 128 -16.48 18.47 -1.31
CA THR A 128 -17.93 18.21 -1.18
C THR A 128 -18.28 17.42 0.09
N GLY A 129 -17.29 16.78 0.72
CA GLY A 129 -17.47 15.90 1.87
C GLY A 129 -18.08 14.53 1.53
N HIS A 130 -18.24 14.20 0.23
CA HIS A 130 -18.64 12.84 -0.17
C HIS A 130 -17.55 11.84 0.23
N LEU A 131 -16.29 12.21 0.07
CA LEU A 131 -15.16 11.55 0.71
C LEU A 131 -15.00 12.13 2.13
N GLY A 132 -15.38 11.33 3.13
CA GLY A 132 -15.38 11.74 4.54
C GLY A 132 -13.98 11.89 5.14
N GLY A 133 -12.98 11.27 4.52
CA GLY A 133 -11.58 11.38 4.89
C GLY A 133 -10.69 10.44 4.09
N LEU A 134 -9.40 10.75 4.06
CA LEU A 134 -8.40 10.02 3.28
C LEU A 134 -7.17 9.71 4.14
N GLY A 135 -6.86 8.42 4.31
CA GLY A 135 -5.59 7.97 4.89
C GLY A 135 -4.65 7.50 3.79
N LEU A 136 -3.43 8.02 3.76
CA LEU A 136 -2.42 7.70 2.75
C LEU A 136 -1.15 7.19 3.44
N ASP A 137 -0.56 6.12 2.91
CA ASP A 137 0.87 5.85 3.09
C ASP A 137 1.66 6.19 1.81
N VAL A 138 0.98 6.50 0.72
CA VAL A 138 1.56 6.70 -0.61
C VAL A 138 1.00 7.96 -1.25
N ALA A 139 1.82 8.66 -2.03
CA ALA A 139 1.45 9.89 -2.70
C ALA A 139 1.48 9.75 -4.23
N TRP A 140 0.83 10.68 -4.94
CA TRP A 140 0.85 10.72 -6.41
C TRP A 140 2.26 10.88 -6.98
N HIS A 141 3.08 11.67 -6.29
CA HIS A 141 4.48 11.84 -6.55
C HIS A 141 5.27 11.64 -5.27
N GLU A 142 6.41 10.96 -5.37
CA GLU A 142 7.27 10.64 -4.24
C GLU A 142 8.73 10.98 -4.59
N PRO A 143 9.43 11.81 -3.79
CA PRO A 143 8.96 12.48 -2.56
C PRO A 143 7.78 13.43 -2.78
N TYR A 144 6.87 13.51 -1.80
CA TYR A 144 5.67 14.34 -1.92
C TYR A 144 5.96 15.82 -1.68
N ASP A 145 5.18 16.68 -2.32
CA ASP A 145 5.20 18.13 -2.04
C ASP A 145 4.43 18.41 -0.74
N PRO A 146 5.08 18.96 0.32
CA PRO A 146 4.39 19.36 1.54
C PRO A 146 3.35 20.47 1.35
N GLN A 147 3.39 21.18 0.21
CA GLN A 147 2.42 22.22 -0.16
C GLN A 147 1.23 21.68 -0.99
N ASP A 148 1.17 20.37 -1.24
CA ASP A 148 0.04 19.78 -1.95
C ASP A 148 -1.28 20.05 -1.20
N PRO A 149 -2.28 20.67 -1.86
CA PRO A 149 -3.55 21.02 -1.21
C PRO A 149 -4.32 19.84 -0.63
N ILE A 150 -4.29 18.67 -1.28
CA ILE A 150 -4.94 17.46 -0.76
C ILE A 150 -4.21 16.99 0.49
N LEU A 151 -2.88 16.97 0.47
CA LEU A 151 -2.09 16.51 1.63
C LEU A 151 -2.20 17.47 2.84
N GLN A 152 -2.48 18.75 2.60
CA GLN A 152 -2.73 19.73 3.66
C GLN A 152 -4.16 19.72 4.20
N HIS A 153 -5.10 19.06 3.51
CA HIS A 153 -6.51 19.08 3.84
C HIS A 153 -6.76 18.45 5.23
N PRO A 154 -7.61 19.05 6.10
CA PRO A 154 -7.75 18.64 7.50
C PRO A 154 -8.33 17.23 7.72
N LYS A 155 -8.97 16.66 6.69
CA LYS A 155 -9.50 15.28 6.69
C LYS A 155 -8.53 14.26 6.07
N VAL A 156 -7.28 14.66 5.85
CA VAL A 156 -6.25 13.81 5.24
C VAL A 156 -5.14 13.53 6.25
N ILE A 157 -4.73 12.27 6.33
CA ILE A 157 -3.58 11.81 7.12
C ILE A 157 -2.63 11.11 6.16
N LEU A 158 -1.33 11.42 6.28
CA LEU A 158 -0.27 10.85 5.45
C LEU A 158 0.84 10.26 6.32
N THR A 159 1.30 9.07 5.97
CA THR A 159 2.58 8.50 6.40
C THR A 159 3.53 8.39 5.20
N PRO A 160 4.85 8.60 5.37
CA PRO A 160 5.78 8.75 4.25
C PRO A 160 6.26 7.40 3.67
N HIS A 161 5.35 6.60 3.11
CA HIS A 161 5.63 5.30 2.50
C HIS A 161 6.36 4.32 3.43
N VAL A 162 5.78 4.12 4.62
CA VAL A 162 6.36 3.34 5.71
C VAL A 162 5.50 2.15 6.15
N ALA A 163 4.38 1.84 5.50
CA ALA A 163 3.50 0.73 5.91
C ALA A 163 4.20 -0.63 5.93
N GLY A 164 5.21 -0.83 5.07
CA GLY A 164 6.05 -2.04 5.03
C GLY A 164 7.37 -1.96 5.82
N VAL A 165 7.67 -0.82 6.44
CA VAL A 165 8.98 -0.53 7.01
C VAL A 165 9.06 -0.97 8.47
N THR A 166 9.53 -2.20 8.67
CA THR A 166 9.88 -2.73 10.00
C THR A 166 11.25 -3.38 9.95
N GLN A 167 11.94 -3.45 11.10
CA GLN A 167 13.24 -4.13 11.20
C GLN A 167 13.17 -5.57 10.68
N LEU A 168 12.09 -6.29 11.01
CA LEU A 168 11.87 -7.66 10.56
C LEU A 168 11.63 -7.72 9.04
N SER A 169 10.80 -6.83 8.50
CA SER A 169 10.53 -6.75 7.05
C SER A 169 11.83 -6.51 6.27
N TYR A 170 12.63 -5.53 6.69
CA TYR A 170 13.90 -5.20 6.04
C TYR A 170 14.92 -6.34 6.13
N ALA A 171 15.05 -6.97 7.30
CA ALA A 171 15.91 -8.15 7.46
C ALA A 171 15.47 -9.31 6.55
N LYS A 172 14.16 -9.51 6.37
CA LYS A 172 13.64 -10.56 5.46
C LYS A 172 13.79 -10.19 4.00
N MET A 173 13.58 -8.94 3.61
CA MET A 173 13.86 -8.48 2.25
C MET A 173 15.33 -8.67 1.90
N ALA A 174 16.24 -8.26 2.79
CA ALA A 174 17.68 -8.47 2.60
C ALA A 174 18.03 -9.96 2.46
N GLN A 175 17.43 -10.83 3.28
CA GLN A 175 17.61 -12.28 3.17
C GLN A 175 17.12 -12.82 1.82
N VAL A 176 15.93 -12.42 1.37
CA VAL A 176 15.37 -12.85 0.07
C VAL A 176 16.28 -12.42 -1.08
N ILE A 177 16.78 -11.19 -1.06
CA ILE A 177 17.71 -10.68 -2.09
C ILE A 177 19.01 -11.49 -2.09
N ALA A 178 19.59 -11.74 -0.92
CA ALA A 178 20.81 -12.53 -0.79
C ALA A 178 20.63 -13.97 -1.32
N ASP A 179 19.53 -14.63 -0.95
CA ASP A 179 19.20 -15.96 -1.47
C ASP A 179 19.10 -15.93 -3.01
N CYS A 180 18.45 -14.91 -3.58
CA CYS A 180 18.30 -14.81 -5.04
C CYS A 180 19.64 -14.59 -5.74
N ALA A 181 20.53 -13.79 -5.16
CA ALA A 181 21.87 -13.58 -5.71
C ALA A 181 22.69 -14.89 -5.73
N VAL A 182 22.59 -15.70 -4.66
CA VAL A 182 23.23 -17.03 -4.59
C VAL A 182 22.61 -18.00 -5.60
N GLU A 183 21.29 -18.00 -5.79
CA GLU A 183 20.66 -18.86 -6.78
C GLU A 183 21.10 -18.48 -8.20
N LEU A 184 21.13 -17.18 -8.51
CA LEU A 184 21.58 -16.66 -9.80
C LEU A 184 23.04 -17.00 -10.10
N SER A 185 23.93 -16.99 -9.10
CA SER A 185 25.33 -17.38 -9.29
C SER A 185 25.51 -18.86 -9.63
N HIS A 186 24.50 -19.69 -9.34
CA HIS A 186 24.45 -21.10 -9.74
C HIS A 186 23.58 -21.34 -11.00
N GLY A 187 23.20 -20.29 -11.73
CA GLY A 187 22.35 -20.37 -12.91
C GLY A 187 20.89 -20.76 -12.62
N ARG A 188 20.44 -20.64 -11.37
CA ARG A 188 19.06 -20.92 -10.95
C ARG A 188 18.29 -19.60 -10.80
N VAL A 189 17.05 -19.57 -11.29
CA VAL A 189 16.18 -18.40 -11.14
C VAL A 189 14.96 -18.77 -10.30
N ARG A 190 14.68 -18.00 -9.24
CA ARG A 190 13.41 -18.09 -8.51
C ARG A 190 12.34 -17.33 -9.30
N ALA A 191 11.32 -18.05 -9.77
CA ALA A 191 10.16 -17.49 -10.47
C ALA A 191 9.41 -16.40 -9.67
N PHE A 192 9.60 -16.34 -8.34
CA PHE A 192 8.89 -15.43 -7.45
C PHE A 192 9.45 -13.99 -7.41
N VAL A 193 10.66 -13.76 -7.92
CA VAL A 193 11.40 -12.50 -7.63
C VAL A 193 11.42 -11.53 -8.82
N MET A 194 11.01 -11.96 -10.01
CA MET A 194 11.19 -11.17 -11.22
C MET A 194 9.89 -11.05 -11.99
N SER A 195 9.46 -9.82 -12.28
CA SER A 195 8.52 -9.57 -13.37
C SER A 195 9.05 -10.27 -14.63
N MET A 196 8.14 -10.82 -15.46
CA MET A 196 8.49 -11.64 -16.63
C MET A 196 9.52 -10.97 -17.56
N MET A 197 9.53 -9.64 -17.58
CA MET A 197 10.49 -8.84 -18.33
C MET A 197 11.94 -8.94 -17.81
N ILE A 198 12.14 -9.01 -16.48
CA ILE A 198 13.49 -9.13 -15.91
C ILE A 198 14.00 -10.57 -16.05
N LEU A 199 13.09 -11.56 -15.99
CA LEU A 199 13.43 -12.96 -16.28
C LEU A 199 13.95 -13.12 -17.72
N LEU A 200 13.30 -12.50 -18.70
CA LEU A 200 13.71 -12.52 -20.11
C LEU A 200 15.10 -11.89 -20.33
N VAL A 201 15.36 -10.72 -19.74
CA VAL A 201 16.68 -10.06 -19.81
C VAL A 201 17.76 -10.93 -19.15
N THR A 202 17.47 -11.51 -17.99
CA THR A 202 18.40 -12.39 -17.27
C THR A 202 18.75 -13.63 -18.08
N LEU A 203 17.74 -14.31 -18.65
CA LEU A 203 17.95 -15.48 -19.51
C LEU A 203 18.73 -15.13 -20.78
N ALA A 204 18.49 -13.96 -21.37
CA ALA A 204 19.23 -13.47 -22.53
C ALA A 204 20.71 -13.21 -22.22
N SER A 205 21.04 -12.66 -21.05
CA SER A 205 22.42 -12.47 -20.59
C SER A 205 23.18 -13.79 -20.33
N PHE A 206 22.48 -14.87 -19.99
CA PHE A 206 23.09 -16.20 -19.79
C PHE A 206 23.19 -17.02 -21.09
N ALA A 207 22.48 -16.66 -22.16
CA ALA A 207 22.45 -17.41 -23.42
C ALA A 207 23.63 -17.11 -24.37
N GLY A 208 24.43 -16.08 -24.10
CA GLY A 208 25.68 -15.79 -24.82
C GLY A 208 25.49 -15.13 -26.19
N ALA A 209 25.80 -13.83 -26.25
CA ALA A 209 26.39 -13.20 -27.42
C ALA A 209 27.52 -12.30 -26.91
N ALA A 210 28.72 -12.46 -27.49
CA ALA A 210 29.95 -11.79 -27.10
C ALA A 210 29.95 -10.30 -27.51
N ASP A 211 30.20 -9.42 -26.53
CA ASP A 211 30.60 -7.99 -26.56
C ASP A 211 29.78 -6.95 -27.37
N PRO A 212 29.82 -5.63 -27.02
CA PRO A 212 30.48 -4.96 -25.89
C PRO A 212 29.49 -4.25 -24.92
N ASP A 213 29.97 -3.98 -23.70
CA ASP A 213 29.42 -3.18 -22.60
C ASP A 213 27.92 -2.71 -22.68
N PRO A 214 26.98 -3.49 -22.09
CA PRO A 214 25.54 -3.19 -22.11
C PRO A 214 25.13 -1.99 -21.24
N LEU A 215 26.05 -1.42 -20.45
CA LEU A 215 25.77 -0.24 -19.62
C LEU A 215 25.65 1.05 -20.46
N THR A 216 26.35 1.12 -21.59
CA THR A 216 26.31 2.30 -22.49
C THR A 216 25.02 2.37 -23.31
N ASP A 217 24.44 1.23 -23.69
CA ASP A 217 23.27 1.17 -24.58
C ASP A 217 21.91 1.23 -23.82
N PHE A 218 21.95 1.05 -22.51
CA PHE A 218 20.79 1.26 -21.64
C PHE A 218 20.49 2.76 -21.42
N ALA A 219 21.52 3.61 -21.44
CA ALA A 219 21.37 5.05 -21.26
C ALA A 219 20.78 5.75 -22.50
N SER A 220 20.90 5.14 -23.69
CA SER A 220 20.39 5.64 -24.98
C SER A 220 18.94 5.22 -25.24
N SER A 221 18.56 3.97 -24.94
CA SER A 221 17.21 3.45 -25.25
C SER A 221 16.09 3.87 -24.28
N THR A 222 16.46 4.35 -23.08
CA THR A 222 15.48 4.94 -22.13
C THR A 222 15.05 6.36 -22.51
N ALA A 223 15.69 6.99 -23.49
CA ALA A 223 15.35 8.32 -23.97
C ALA A 223 14.14 8.35 -24.93
N GLU A 224 13.78 7.22 -25.57
CA GLU A 224 12.75 7.20 -26.63
C GLU A 224 11.40 6.61 -26.20
N ASN A 225 11.29 6.01 -25.00
CA ASN A 225 10.02 5.51 -24.51
C ASN A 225 9.26 6.63 -23.77
N ASN A 226 8.30 7.22 -24.47
CA ASN A 226 7.39 8.27 -24.03
C ASN A 226 6.41 7.76 -22.94
N PHE A 227 6.93 7.46 -21.76
CA PHE A 227 6.15 7.26 -20.54
C PHE A 227 5.73 8.64 -20.01
N PRO A 228 4.44 8.90 -19.69
CA PRO A 228 3.98 10.21 -19.23
C PRO A 228 4.48 10.60 -17.82
N TYR A 229 5.37 9.82 -17.22
CA TYR A 229 5.97 10.08 -15.92
C TYR A 229 7.50 9.94 -16.00
N HIS A 230 8.17 11.07 -16.11
CA HIS A 230 9.63 11.14 -15.99
C HIS A 230 10.05 11.01 -14.52
N TYR A 231 10.75 9.93 -14.19
CA TYR A 231 11.54 9.88 -12.96
C TYR A 231 12.85 10.67 -13.16
N PRO A 232 13.12 11.73 -12.38
CA PRO A 232 14.41 12.41 -12.45
C PRO A 232 15.53 11.48 -11.95
N LYS A 233 16.72 11.59 -12.57
CA LYS A 233 17.92 10.84 -12.16
C LYS A 233 18.22 11.12 -10.67
N PRO A 234 18.62 10.10 -9.89
CA PRO A 234 18.94 10.30 -8.48
C PRO A 234 20.12 11.27 -8.33
N GLN A 235 19.84 12.45 -7.81
CA GLN A 235 20.88 13.36 -7.32
C GLN A 235 21.43 12.77 -6.02
N GLN A 236 22.76 12.78 -5.86
CA GLN A 236 23.41 12.44 -4.58
C GLN A 236 22.93 13.44 -3.51
N GLN A 237 21.90 13.07 -2.75
CA GLN A 237 21.33 13.91 -1.73
C GLN A 237 22.01 13.60 -0.39
N GLN A 238 22.64 14.62 0.19
CA GLN A 238 23.16 14.57 1.56
C GLN A 238 22.04 14.13 2.52
N SER A 239 22.41 13.37 3.56
CA SER A 239 21.51 12.89 4.60
C SER A 239 20.57 14.02 5.07
N PRO A 240 19.24 13.87 4.96
CA PRO A 240 18.32 14.93 5.36
C PRO A 240 18.38 15.18 6.86
N ASP A 241 18.42 16.45 7.22
CA ASP A 241 18.34 16.94 8.59
C ASP A 241 17.00 16.53 9.23
N SER A 242 17.07 15.63 10.21
CA SER A 242 15.93 15.08 10.94
C SER A 242 15.06 16.14 11.64
N SER A 243 15.55 17.38 11.79
CA SER A 243 14.79 18.49 12.37
C SER A 243 13.70 19.07 11.45
N LYS A 244 13.63 18.67 10.18
CA LYS A 244 12.64 19.16 9.20
C LYS A 244 11.41 18.27 9.01
N PHE A 245 11.35 17.12 9.69
CA PHE A 245 10.15 16.27 9.71
C PHE A 245 9.15 16.82 10.73
N VAL A 246 8.19 17.63 10.26
CA VAL A 246 7.07 18.07 11.09
C VAL A 246 6.06 16.92 11.18
N VAL A 247 6.26 16.05 12.17
CA VAL A 247 5.16 15.26 12.74
C VAL A 247 4.22 16.27 13.40
N ARG A 248 3.05 16.54 12.81
CA ARG A 248 2.06 17.38 13.49
C ARG A 248 1.60 16.67 14.78
N ASP A 249 1.89 17.33 15.90
CA ASP A 249 1.66 16.95 17.29
C ASP A 249 0.46 16.03 17.56
N VAL A 250 0.78 14.78 17.93
CA VAL A 250 -0.11 13.93 18.77
C VAL A 250 0.24 14.07 20.26
N PHE A 251 1.31 14.78 20.60
CA PHE A 251 1.77 14.98 21.97
C PHE A 251 1.72 16.46 22.36
N LYS A 252 0.70 16.87 23.12
CA LYS A 252 0.75 18.15 23.85
C LYS A 252 1.60 17.95 25.10
N ASN A 253 2.62 18.80 25.25
CA ASN A 253 3.52 18.89 26.39
C ASN A 253 2.75 18.85 27.73
N GLY A 254 2.96 17.79 28.50
CA GLY A 254 2.78 17.78 29.95
C GLY A 254 4.15 17.69 30.60
N ASP A 255 4.40 18.54 31.60
CA ASP A 255 5.69 18.72 32.27
C ASP A 255 6.41 17.41 32.59
N VAL A 256 7.59 17.23 31.97
CA VAL A 256 8.51 16.13 32.27
C VAL A 256 9.42 16.59 33.40
N SER A 257 9.10 16.22 34.64
CA SER A 257 10.07 16.23 35.73
C SER A 257 10.86 14.92 35.72
N ASN A 258 12.18 15.02 35.62
CA ASN A 258 13.10 13.88 35.59
C ASN A 258 13.28 13.28 36.99
N GLY A 259 12.69 12.10 37.23
CA GLY A 259 12.97 11.25 38.39
C GLY A 259 13.42 9.85 37.94
N PRO A 260 14.29 9.16 38.72
CA PRO A 260 14.90 7.91 38.30
C PRO A 260 13.92 6.74 38.50
N GLY A 261 13.20 6.38 37.45
CA GLY A 261 12.35 5.20 37.44
C GLY A 261 11.40 5.14 36.25
N GLY A 262 11.73 4.29 35.27
CA GLY A 262 10.86 3.70 34.23
C GLY A 262 9.65 4.50 33.72
N VAL A 263 9.69 4.91 32.45
CA VAL A 263 8.56 5.52 31.74
C VAL A 263 7.41 4.50 31.58
N ARG A 264 6.31 4.73 32.30
CA ARG A 264 4.98 4.21 31.95
C ARG A 264 4.29 5.26 31.07
N ALA A 265 4.22 5.02 29.76
CA ALA A 265 3.39 5.81 28.87
C ALA A 265 1.95 5.27 28.90
N GLY A 266 1.03 6.01 29.52
CA GLY A 266 -0.41 5.73 29.45
C GLY A 266 -0.95 6.06 28.06
N LEU A 267 -1.59 5.09 27.40
CA LEU A 267 -2.38 5.34 26.18
C LEU A 267 -3.64 6.13 26.54
N SER A 268 -3.80 7.31 25.94
CA SER A 268 -5.09 8.01 25.89
C SER A 268 -5.73 7.77 24.52
N THR A 269 -6.73 6.89 24.48
CA THR A 269 -7.57 6.61 23.32
C THR A 269 -8.48 7.80 23.04
N LYS A 270 -8.29 8.51 21.92
CA LYS A 270 -9.33 9.38 21.38
C LYS A 270 -10.29 8.56 20.52
N ILE A 271 -11.41 8.18 21.12
CA ILE A 271 -12.59 7.66 20.43
C ILE A 271 -13.30 8.86 19.81
N PHE A 272 -13.57 8.82 18.50
CA PHE A 272 -14.40 9.82 17.82
C PHE A 272 -15.84 9.76 18.38
N PRO A 273 -16.51 10.90 18.64
CA PRO A 273 -17.90 10.87 19.09
C PRO A 273 -18.81 10.36 17.96
N ALA A 274 -19.80 9.55 18.31
CA ALA A 274 -20.88 9.14 17.41
C ALA A 274 -21.66 10.39 16.97
N MET A 275 -21.88 10.54 15.66
CA MET A 275 -22.82 11.55 15.16
C MET A 275 -24.25 11.02 15.32
N GLU A 276 -25.08 11.78 16.04
CA GLU A 276 -26.55 11.71 16.00
C GLU A 276 -27.10 12.24 14.68
#